data_AF-A0AA44KTY0-F1
#
_entry.id   AF-A0AA44KTY0-F1
#
_cell.length_a   1.000
_cell.length_b   1.000
_cell.length_c   1.000
_cell.angle_alpha   90.00
_cell.angle_beta   90.00
_cell.angle_gamma   90.00
#
_symmetry.space_group_name_H-M   'P 1'
#
loop_
_entity.id
_entity.type
_entity.pdbx_description
1 polymer ?
#
loop_
_entity_poly.entity_id
_entity_poly.type
_entity_poly.pdbx_seq_one_letter_code
_entity_poly.pdbx_strand_id
1 'polypeptide(L)'
;MSNLAERTVKTEPIFDGRVIKVRVDEVVLPNGEMSKREIVNHPGAVAIIAITDEGKIVLVEQYRKALEKAIVEIPAGKLEPGEKPEVTAVRELEEETGYVCENMELITSFYTSPGFADEILYVYKATGLKQKENKAALDEDEFVELMEVSLEEAIDLMKDLRIHDAKTMFAVQYLQLQK
;
A
#
# COMPACT_ATOMS: atom_id res chain seq x y z
N MET A 1 -6.58 30.23 2.98
CA MET A 1 -6.66 29.03 2.12
C MET A 1 -5.78 29.28 0.90
N SER A 2 -5.18 28.23 0.34
CA SER A 2 -4.38 28.34 -0.90
C SER A 2 -5.21 28.98 -2.02
N ASN A 3 -4.58 29.75 -2.91
CA ASN A 3 -5.22 30.26 -4.13
C ASN A 3 -5.64 29.15 -5.11
N LEU A 4 -5.31 27.88 -4.81
CA LEU A 4 -5.71 26.70 -5.57
C LEU A 4 -6.83 25.91 -4.90
N ALA A 5 -7.34 26.36 -3.75
CA ALA A 5 -8.34 25.62 -3.00
C ALA A 5 -9.70 25.63 -3.73
N GLU A 6 -10.32 24.46 -3.82
CA GLU A 6 -11.68 24.28 -4.28
C GLU A 6 -12.61 24.16 -3.06
N ARG A 7 -13.79 24.79 -3.12
CA ARG A 7 -14.77 24.73 -2.02
C ARG A 7 -15.92 23.81 -2.40
N THR A 8 -16.09 22.72 -1.66
CA THR A 8 -17.26 21.84 -1.80
C THR A 8 -18.54 22.57 -1.43
N VAL A 9 -19.56 22.48 -2.31
CA VAL A 9 -20.90 23.02 -2.07
C VAL A 9 -21.92 21.92 -1.78
N LYS A 10 -21.71 20.73 -2.35
CA LYS A 10 -22.58 19.57 -2.18
C LYS A 10 -21.74 18.30 -2.35
N THR A 11 -22.05 17.30 -1.54
CA THR A 11 -21.49 15.95 -1.65
C THR A 11 -22.63 14.97 -1.90
N GLU A 12 -22.45 14.09 -2.86
CA GLU A 12 -23.41 13.05 -3.21
C GLU A 12 -22.74 11.67 -3.19
N PRO A 13 -23.10 10.76 -2.27
CA PRO A 13 -22.59 9.40 -2.28
C PRO A 13 -23.21 8.61 -3.44
N ILE A 14 -22.38 7.96 -4.25
CA ILE A 14 -22.77 7.18 -5.43
C ILE A 14 -22.68 5.67 -5.15
N PHE A 15 -21.70 5.25 -4.36
CA PHE A 15 -21.46 3.85 -4.02
C PHE A 15 -20.90 3.72 -2.60
N ASP A 16 -21.40 2.74 -1.85
CA ASP A 16 -20.90 2.41 -0.51
C ASP A 16 -20.66 0.89 -0.45
N GLY A 17 -19.42 0.49 -0.76
CA GLY A 17 -19.00 -0.89 -0.79
C GLY A 17 -18.16 -1.29 0.42
N ARG A 18 -17.77 -2.58 0.46
CA ARG A 18 -16.92 -3.12 1.52
C ARG A 18 -15.51 -2.51 1.57
N VAL A 19 -14.91 -2.28 0.40
CA VAL A 19 -13.50 -1.84 0.29
C VAL A 19 -13.40 -0.35 -0.02
N ILE A 20 -14.25 0.14 -0.93
CA ILE A 20 -14.25 1.52 -1.38
C ILE A 20 -15.63 2.14 -1.28
N LYS A 21 -15.66 3.45 -1.09
CA LYS A 21 -16.85 4.28 -1.30
C LYS A 21 -16.57 5.24 -2.45
N VAL A 22 -17.61 5.66 -3.17
CA VAL A 22 -17.49 6.65 -4.24
C VAL A 22 -18.48 7.78 -3.98
N ARG A 23 -18.00 9.01 -4.08
CA ARG A 23 -18.82 10.22 -3.99
C ARG A 23 -18.54 11.17 -5.14
N VAL A 24 -19.50 12.03 -5.42
CA VAL A 24 -19.35 13.19 -6.31
C VAL A 24 -19.47 14.45 -5.47
N ASP A 25 -18.41 15.25 -5.46
CA ASP A 25 -18.41 16.58 -4.85
C ASP A 25 -18.64 17.63 -5.93
N GLU A 26 -19.68 18.45 -5.78
CA GLU A 26 -19.83 19.70 -6.52
C GLU A 26 -18.96 20.76 -5.84
N VAL A 27 -18.13 21.44 -6.62
CA VAL A 27 -17.10 22.36 -6.10
C VAL A 27 -17.13 23.70 -6.82
N VAL A 28 -16.79 24.76 -6.08
CA VAL A 28 -16.44 26.08 -6.63
C VAL A 28 -14.92 26.14 -6.80
N LEU A 29 -14.48 26.38 -8.03
CA LEU A 29 -13.07 26.51 -8.41
C LEU A 29 -12.50 27.88 -8.02
N PRO A 30 -11.16 28.05 -8.02
CA PRO A 30 -10.54 29.35 -7.72
C PRO A 30 -10.97 30.51 -8.63
N ASN A 31 -11.38 30.21 -9.87
CA ASN A 31 -11.91 31.21 -10.81
C ASN A 31 -13.40 31.53 -10.58
N GLY A 32 -14.04 30.93 -9.57
CA GLY A 32 -15.46 31.09 -9.27
C GLY A 32 -16.40 30.19 -10.06
N GLU A 33 -15.90 29.40 -11.02
CA GLU A 33 -16.71 28.48 -11.80
C GLU A 33 -17.07 27.21 -11.01
N MET A 34 -18.13 26.53 -11.43
CA MET A 34 -18.59 25.28 -10.84
C MET A 34 -17.99 24.07 -11.57
N SER A 35 -17.63 23.03 -10.82
CA SER A 35 -17.18 21.75 -11.37
C SER A 35 -17.62 20.57 -10.50
N LYS A 36 -17.27 19.35 -10.92
CA LYS A 36 -17.50 18.11 -10.18
C LYS A 36 -16.20 17.35 -9.97
N ARG A 37 -16.09 16.65 -8.85
CA ARG A 37 -15.00 15.71 -8.53
C ARG A 37 -15.58 14.36 -8.18
N GLU A 38 -15.20 13.33 -8.92
CA GLU A 38 -15.48 11.94 -8.57
C GLU A 38 -14.35 11.47 -7.66
N ILE A 39 -14.70 11.07 -6.43
CA ILE A 39 -13.73 10.74 -5.40
C ILE A 39 -14.01 9.33 -4.89
N VAL A 40 -13.00 8.48 -4.97
CA VAL A 40 -12.92 7.17 -4.33
C VAL A 40 -12.38 7.37 -2.91
N ASN A 41 -13.18 7.04 -1.92
CA ASN A 41 -12.76 7.00 -0.53
C ASN A 41 -12.24 5.60 -0.19
N HIS A 42 -11.03 5.55 0.36
CA HIS A 42 -10.34 4.34 0.78
C HIS A 42 -9.90 4.48 2.25
N PRO A 43 -9.90 3.41 3.06
CA PRO A 43 -9.46 3.48 4.47
C PRO A 43 -7.99 3.86 4.64
N GLY A 44 -7.21 3.84 3.56
CA GLY A 44 -5.74 3.90 3.60
C GLY A 44 -5.15 2.50 3.80
N ALA A 45 -3.82 2.42 3.71
CA ALA A 45 -3.12 1.15 3.77
C ALA A 45 -1.68 1.33 4.28
N VAL A 46 -1.02 0.21 4.54
CA VAL A 46 0.40 0.12 4.87
C VAL A 46 1.13 -0.77 3.88
N ALA A 47 2.43 -0.57 3.74
CA ALA A 47 3.31 -1.46 3.00
C ALA A 47 4.64 -1.60 3.73
N ILE A 48 5.24 -2.79 3.69
CA ILE A 48 6.38 -3.13 4.55
C ILE A 48 7.57 -3.55 3.70
N ILE A 49 8.65 -2.78 3.76
CA ILE A 49 9.98 -3.15 3.25
C ILE A 49 10.63 -4.06 4.29
N ALA A 50 10.34 -5.35 4.22
CA ALA A 50 10.86 -6.36 5.14
C ALA A 50 12.21 -6.90 4.64
N ILE A 51 13.24 -6.80 5.48
CA ILE A 51 14.62 -7.21 5.15
C ILE A 51 15.12 -8.23 6.16
N THR A 52 15.50 -9.41 5.67
CA THR A 52 16.14 -10.49 6.44
C THR A 52 17.55 -10.11 6.90
N ASP A 53 18.10 -10.84 7.87
CA ASP A 53 19.47 -10.60 8.36
C ASP A 53 20.53 -10.91 7.28
N GLU A 54 20.21 -11.76 6.32
CA GLU A 54 21.01 -12.03 5.12
C GLU A 54 20.92 -10.94 4.05
N GLY A 55 20.12 -9.88 4.28
CA GLY A 55 19.95 -8.76 3.37
C GLY A 55 19.01 -9.05 2.19
N LYS A 56 18.21 -10.13 2.25
CA LYS A 56 17.14 -10.38 1.28
C LYS A 56 15.88 -9.60 1.61
N ILE A 57 15.16 -9.21 0.57
CA ILE A 57 13.87 -8.55 0.61
C ILE A 57 12.78 -9.62 0.63
N VAL A 58 11.89 -9.54 1.61
CA VAL A 58 10.69 -10.37 1.67
C VAL A 58 9.61 -9.76 0.79
N LEU A 59 9.10 -10.56 -0.14
CA LEU A 59 8.08 -10.21 -1.11
C LEU A 59 6.96 -11.25 -1.08
N VAL A 60 5.82 -10.89 -1.68
CA VAL A 60 4.70 -11.80 -1.91
C VAL A 60 4.28 -11.75 -3.37
N GLU A 61 3.93 -12.89 -3.94
CA GLU A 61 3.26 -12.96 -5.24
C GLU A 61 1.76 -13.19 -5.01
N GLN A 62 0.93 -12.31 -5.56
CA GLN A 62 -0.51 -12.35 -5.37
C GLN A 62 -1.29 -11.99 -6.64
N TYR A 63 -2.45 -12.61 -6.81
CA TYR A 63 -3.33 -12.35 -7.94
C TYR A 63 -4.17 -11.09 -7.71
N ARG A 64 -3.92 -10.05 -8.51
CA ARG A 64 -4.72 -8.83 -8.48
C ARG A 64 -5.82 -8.91 -9.51
N LYS A 65 -7.05 -9.18 -9.06
CA LYS A 65 -8.22 -9.33 -9.95
C LYS A 65 -8.43 -8.12 -10.87
N ALA A 66 -8.23 -6.90 -10.36
CA ALA A 66 -8.34 -5.67 -11.16
C ALA A 66 -7.35 -5.62 -12.35
N LEU A 67 -6.25 -6.36 -12.29
CA LEU A 67 -5.24 -6.48 -13.35
C LEU A 67 -5.35 -7.79 -14.14
N GLU A 68 -6.22 -8.70 -13.70
CA GLU A 68 -6.36 -10.08 -14.22
C GLU A 68 -5.02 -10.86 -14.28
N LYS A 69 -4.09 -10.61 -13.35
CA LYS A 69 -2.78 -11.26 -13.31
C LYS A 69 -2.18 -11.32 -11.89
N ALA A 70 -1.23 -12.24 -11.71
CA ALA A 70 -0.34 -12.23 -10.55
C ALA A 70 0.77 -11.19 -10.72
N ILE A 71 1.09 -10.50 -9.62
CA ILE A 71 2.22 -9.58 -9.53
C ILE A 71 2.99 -9.83 -8.25
N VAL A 72 4.26 -9.44 -8.26
CA VAL A 72 5.14 -9.49 -7.09
C VAL A 72 5.10 -8.13 -6.38
N GLU A 73 4.87 -8.16 -5.07
CA GLU A 73 4.69 -6.98 -4.25
C GLU A 73 5.46 -7.09 -2.93
N ILE A 74 5.77 -5.96 -2.30
CA ILE A 74 6.06 -5.96 -0.87
C ILE A 74 4.78 -6.26 -0.08
N PRO A 75 4.89 -6.87 1.13
CA PRO A 75 3.73 -7.09 1.99
C PRO A 75 2.97 -5.80 2.28
N ALA A 76 1.65 -5.85 2.26
CA ALA A 76 0.80 -4.67 2.38
C ALA A 76 -0.64 -5.03 2.72
N GLY A 77 -1.30 -4.16 3.48
CA GLY A 77 -2.72 -4.33 3.75
C GLY A 77 -3.40 -3.06 4.20
N LYS A 78 -4.73 -3.13 4.34
CA LYS A 78 -5.57 -1.95 4.59
C LYS A 78 -5.58 -1.59 6.07
N LEU A 79 -5.77 -0.31 6.35
CA LEU A 79 -6.03 0.13 7.71
C LEU A 79 -7.40 -0.35 8.16
N GLU A 80 -7.47 -0.95 9.35
CA GLU A 80 -8.74 -1.23 10.01
C GLU A 80 -9.28 0.03 10.72
N PRO A 81 -10.61 0.17 10.87
CA PRO A 81 -11.20 1.35 11.50
C PRO A 81 -10.64 1.64 12.90
N GLY A 82 -9.96 2.78 13.04
CA GLY A 82 -9.39 3.23 14.31
C GLY A 82 -8.02 2.61 14.64
N GLU A 83 -7.48 1.76 13.77
CA GLU A 83 -6.13 1.21 13.93
C GLU A 83 -5.06 2.24 13.58
N LYS A 84 -3.95 2.23 14.32
CA LYS A 84 -2.78 3.05 13.97
C LYS A 84 -2.01 2.34 12.85
N PRO A 85 -1.48 3.06 11.85
CA PRO A 85 -0.77 2.42 10.74
C PRO A 85 0.37 1.48 11.16
N GLU A 86 1.11 1.79 12.23
CA GLU A 86 2.16 0.90 12.73
C GLU A 86 1.62 -0.46 13.21
N VAL A 87 0.43 -0.48 13.85
CA VAL A 87 -0.19 -1.72 14.32
C VAL A 87 -0.64 -2.56 13.12
N THR A 88 -1.25 -1.93 12.11
CA THR A 88 -1.57 -2.56 10.84
C THR A 88 -0.31 -3.16 10.19
N ALA A 89 0.80 -2.41 10.13
CA ALA A 89 2.03 -2.88 9.50
C ALA A 89 2.62 -4.13 10.17
N VAL A 90 2.55 -4.21 11.51
CA VAL A 90 2.98 -5.40 12.26
C VAL A 90 2.07 -6.59 11.98
N ARG A 91 0.75 -6.38 11.97
CA ARG A 91 -0.25 -7.43 11.70
C ARG A 91 -0.09 -8.01 10.29
N GLU A 92 -0.07 -7.13 9.28
CA GLU A 92 0.01 -7.53 7.87
C GLU A 92 1.34 -8.23 7.54
N LEU A 93 2.44 -7.80 8.17
CA LEU A 93 3.71 -8.51 8.04
C LEU A 93 3.58 -9.98 8.51
N GLU A 94 2.95 -10.21 9.67
CA GLU A 94 2.78 -11.57 10.20
C GLU A 94 1.81 -12.39 9.35
N GLU A 95 0.68 -11.82 8.95
CA GLU A 95 -0.38 -12.52 8.19
C GLU A 95 0.10 -12.93 6.80
N GLU A 96 0.69 -12.01 6.03
CA GLU A 96 1.11 -12.30 4.65
C GLU A 96 2.40 -13.13 4.57
N THR A 97 3.30 -13.01 5.54
CA THR A 97 4.65 -13.58 5.42
C THR A 97 5.03 -14.58 6.52
N GLY A 98 4.32 -14.58 7.65
CA GLY A 98 4.71 -15.32 8.84
C GLY A 98 5.91 -14.75 9.59
N TYR A 99 6.43 -13.58 9.18
CA TYR A 99 7.50 -12.89 9.88
C TYR A 99 6.97 -11.98 10.99
N VAL A 100 7.73 -11.91 12.07
CA VAL A 100 7.67 -10.80 13.04
C VAL A 100 8.99 -10.04 12.99
N CYS A 101 9.02 -8.81 13.48
CA CYS A 101 10.22 -7.96 13.47
C CYS A 101 10.57 -7.41 14.85
N GLU A 102 11.84 -7.08 15.05
CA GLU A 102 12.30 -6.32 16.22
C GLU A 102 12.10 -4.81 16.04
N ASN A 103 12.25 -4.31 14.81
CA ASN A 103 12.13 -2.89 14.51
C ASN A 103 11.18 -2.66 13.34
N MET A 104 10.30 -1.67 13.48
CA MET A 104 9.37 -1.21 12.45
C MET A 104 9.49 0.32 12.35
N GLU A 105 10.07 0.82 11.25
CA GLU A 105 10.37 2.24 11.06
C GLU A 105 9.50 2.83 9.95
N LEU A 106 8.80 3.95 10.21
CA LEU A 106 8.08 4.66 9.15
C LEU A 106 9.08 5.39 8.24
N ILE A 107 9.10 5.02 6.96
CA ILE A 107 9.98 5.64 5.95
C ILE A 107 9.30 6.85 5.30
N THR A 108 8.06 6.68 4.85
CA THR A 108 7.30 7.74 4.19
C THR A 108 5.81 7.41 4.15
N SER A 109 5.01 8.36 3.67
CA SER A 109 3.63 8.11 3.27
C SER A 109 3.31 8.87 1.99
N PHE A 110 2.50 8.29 1.11
CA PHE A 110 2.09 8.94 -0.13
C PHE A 110 0.67 8.58 -0.55
N TYR A 111 0.04 9.45 -1.35
CA TYR A 111 -1.24 9.16 -1.97
C TYR A 111 -1.06 8.36 -3.25
N THR A 112 -1.80 7.27 -3.40
CA THR A 112 -1.60 6.32 -4.52
C THR A 112 -2.15 6.85 -5.84
N SER A 113 -3.23 7.63 -5.82
CA SER A 113 -3.90 8.18 -7.00
C SER A 113 -4.60 9.52 -6.70
N PRO A 114 -3.85 10.59 -6.37
CA PRO A 114 -4.39 11.85 -5.82
C PRO A 114 -5.33 12.61 -6.76
N GLY A 115 -5.44 12.20 -8.03
CA GLY A 115 -6.41 12.77 -8.97
C GLY A 115 -7.86 12.37 -8.68
N PHE A 116 -8.09 11.25 -7.99
CA PHE A 116 -9.44 10.74 -7.73
C PHE A 116 -9.59 9.87 -6.48
N ALA A 117 -8.51 9.47 -5.80
CA ALA A 117 -8.56 8.65 -4.60
C ALA A 117 -7.86 9.34 -3.43
N ASP A 118 -8.42 9.19 -2.23
CA ASP A 118 -7.83 9.68 -0.98
C ASP A 118 -6.99 8.62 -0.24
N GLU A 119 -6.75 7.47 -0.87
CA GLU A 119 -5.91 6.42 -0.32
C GLU A 119 -4.50 6.94 -0.03
N ILE A 120 -4.19 7.00 1.27
CA ILE A 120 -2.84 7.20 1.77
C ILE A 120 -2.22 5.84 2.09
N LEU A 121 -1.00 5.62 1.60
CA LEU A 121 -0.19 4.44 1.89
C LEU A 121 0.98 4.83 2.78
N TYR A 122 1.12 4.18 3.94
CA TYR A 122 2.26 4.35 4.85
C TYR A 122 3.30 3.25 4.60
N VAL A 123 4.51 3.62 4.21
CA VAL A 123 5.58 2.67 3.93
C VAL A 123 6.50 2.56 5.14
N TYR A 124 6.58 1.35 5.67
CA TYR A 124 7.45 0.99 6.78
C TYR A 124 8.64 0.16 6.31
N LYS A 125 9.70 0.14 7.12
CA LYS A 125 10.83 -0.79 6.99
C LYS A 125 10.89 -1.67 8.21
N ALA A 126 10.92 -2.99 8.01
CA ALA A 126 11.02 -3.98 9.06
C ALA A 126 12.39 -4.67 9.05
N THR A 127 13.05 -4.75 10.21
CA THR A 127 14.35 -5.42 10.39
C THR A 127 14.38 -6.25 11.68
N GLY A 128 15.39 -7.13 11.79
CA GLY A 128 15.45 -8.13 12.86
C GLY A 128 14.30 -9.12 12.71
N LEU A 129 14.12 -9.64 11.50
CA LEU A 129 13.01 -10.52 11.16
C LEU A 129 13.19 -11.90 11.79
N LYS A 130 12.10 -12.47 12.31
CA LYS A 130 12.05 -13.84 12.82
C LYS A 130 10.83 -14.54 12.28
N GLN A 131 11.01 -15.74 11.77
CA GLN A 131 9.90 -16.56 11.27
C GLN A 131 9.14 -17.17 12.45
N LYS A 132 7.81 -17.04 12.43
CA LYS A 132 6.94 -17.63 13.46
C LYS A 132 6.53 -19.04 13.03
N GLU A 133 6.75 -20.03 13.89
CA GLU A 133 6.39 -21.43 13.61
C GLU A 133 4.88 -21.62 13.40
N ASN A 134 4.06 -20.81 14.08
CA ASN A 134 2.61 -20.72 13.89
C ASN A 134 2.27 -19.35 13.31
N LYS A 135 2.25 -19.25 11.98
CA LYS A 135 1.84 -18.04 11.27
C LYS A 135 0.38 -17.69 11.59
N ALA A 136 0.06 -16.39 11.61
CA ALA A 136 -1.32 -15.95 11.57
C ALA A 136 -2.00 -16.49 10.30
N ALA A 137 -3.32 -16.72 10.39
CA ALA A 137 -4.09 -17.08 9.22
C ALA A 137 -4.25 -15.84 8.33
N LEU A 138 -4.09 -16.01 7.03
CA LEU A 138 -4.57 -15.04 6.05
C LEU A 138 -6.10 -14.91 6.18
N ASP A 139 -6.64 -13.80 5.71
CA ASP A 139 -8.08 -13.68 5.49
C ASP A 139 -8.57 -14.79 4.52
N GLU A 140 -9.83 -15.22 4.66
CA GLU A 140 -10.40 -16.35 3.89
C GLU A 140 -10.31 -16.16 2.36
N ASP A 141 -10.22 -14.91 1.90
CA ASP A 141 -10.16 -14.51 0.49
C ASP A 141 -8.73 -14.19 0.01
N GLU A 142 -7.71 -14.35 0.85
CA GLU A 142 -6.32 -13.96 0.55
C GLU A 142 -5.40 -15.16 0.31
N PHE A 143 -4.71 -15.11 -0.83
CA PHE A 143 -3.76 -16.13 -1.26
C PHE A 143 -2.49 -15.45 -1.74
N VAL A 144 -1.40 -15.71 -1.03
CA VAL A 144 -0.08 -15.13 -1.32
C VAL A 144 0.98 -16.23 -1.34
N GLU A 145 1.95 -16.10 -2.24
CA GLU A 145 3.16 -16.93 -2.27
C GLU A 145 4.35 -16.12 -1.78
N LEU A 146 4.97 -16.56 -0.68
CA LEU A 146 6.12 -15.89 -0.08
C LEU A 146 7.37 -16.10 -0.93
N MET A 147 8.14 -15.02 -1.12
CA MET A 147 9.44 -15.05 -1.77
C MET A 147 10.46 -14.20 -1.02
N GLU A 148 11.72 -14.62 -1.06
CA GLU A 148 12.85 -13.86 -0.57
C GLU A 148 13.86 -13.67 -1.69
N VAL A 149 14.15 -12.43 -2.02
CA VAL A 149 15.00 -12.09 -3.16
C VAL A 149 16.09 -11.11 -2.74
N SER A 150 17.25 -11.20 -3.39
CA SER A 150 18.26 -10.15 -3.35
C SER A 150 17.74 -8.86 -4.00
N LEU A 151 18.42 -7.74 -3.73
CA LEU A 151 18.08 -6.47 -4.39
C LEU A 151 18.26 -6.58 -5.91
N GLU A 152 19.29 -7.30 -6.35
CA GLU A 152 19.59 -7.54 -7.76
C GLU A 152 18.45 -8.32 -8.45
N GLU A 153 17.95 -9.38 -7.80
CA GLU A 153 16.78 -10.13 -8.29
C GLU A 153 15.50 -9.27 -8.30
N ALA A 154 15.28 -8.43 -7.29
CA ALA A 154 14.13 -7.52 -7.26
C ALA A 154 14.19 -6.49 -8.40
N ILE A 155 15.37 -6.00 -8.75
CA ILE A 155 15.58 -5.13 -9.91
C ILE A 155 15.25 -5.87 -11.22
N ASP A 156 15.62 -7.14 -11.34
CA ASP A 156 15.29 -7.94 -12.51
C ASP A 156 13.77 -8.20 -12.60
N LEU A 157 13.09 -8.47 -11.48
CA LEU A 157 11.62 -8.57 -11.44
C LEU A 157 10.91 -7.26 -11.86
N MET A 158 11.50 -6.10 -11.58
CA MET A 158 11.01 -4.81 -12.11
C MET A 158 11.20 -4.70 -13.62
N LYS A 159 12.37 -5.10 -14.15
CA LYS A 159 12.62 -5.08 -15.61
C LYS A 159 11.67 -6.03 -16.36
N ASP A 160 11.37 -7.17 -15.76
CA ASP A 160 10.48 -8.18 -16.30
C ASP A 160 8.99 -7.84 -16.10
N LEU A 161 8.67 -6.68 -15.51
CA LEU A 161 7.32 -6.19 -15.23
C LEU A 161 6.47 -7.14 -14.35
N ARG A 162 7.15 -8.00 -13.55
CA ARG A 162 6.53 -8.81 -12.49
C ARG A 162 6.27 -7.98 -11.25
N ILE A 163 7.20 -7.10 -10.90
CA ILE A 163 6.91 -5.96 -10.01
C ILE A 163 6.31 -4.85 -10.88
N HIS A 164 5.07 -4.46 -10.59
CA HIS A 164 4.30 -3.55 -11.45
C HIS A 164 3.46 -2.55 -10.67
N ASP A 165 3.72 -2.38 -9.38
CA ASP A 165 3.00 -1.45 -8.52
C ASP A 165 3.97 -0.45 -7.88
N ALA A 166 3.46 0.75 -7.60
CA ALA A 166 4.30 1.88 -7.21
C ALA A 166 4.99 1.68 -5.86
N LYS A 167 4.35 1.03 -4.89
CA LYS A 167 4.92 0.83 -3.53
C LYS A 167 6.10 -0.13 -3.56
N THR A 168 6.02 -1.19 -4.35
CA THR A 168 7.11 -2.16 -4.51
C THR A 168 8.25 -1.57 -5.32
N MET A 169 7.95 -0.84 -6.41
CA MET A 169 8.98 -0.10 -7.15
C MET A 169 9.67 0.97 -6.29
N PHE A 170 8.93 1.65 -5.41
CA PHE A 170 9.48 2.58 -4.44
C PHE A 170 10.43 1.87 -3.48
N ALA A 171 10.03 0.71 -2.93
CA ALA A 171 10.85 -0.05 -2.00
C ALA A 171 12.18 -0.48 -2.62
N VAL A 172 12.18 -1.02 -3.84
CA VAL A 172 13.40 -1.42 -4.55
C VAL A 172 14.32 -0.22 -4.77
N GLN A 173 13.79 0.90 -5.27
CA GLN A 173 14.58 2.12 -5.49
C GLN A 173 15.10 2.73 -4.19
N TYR A 174 14.29 2.73 -3.14
CA TYR A 174 14.71 3.17 -1.81
C TYR A 174 15.92 2.38 -1.34
N LEU A 175 15.88 1.04 -1.44
CA LEU A 175 16.98 0.16 -1.06
C LEU A 175 18.22 0.34 -1.94
N GLN A 176 18.06 0.58 -3.26
CA GLN A 176 19.18 0.90 -4.14
C GLN A 176 19.93 2.17 -3.69
N LEU A 177 19.22 3.17 -3.19
CA LEU A 177 19.81 4.44 -2.76
C LEU A 177 20.51 4.37 -1.39
N GLN A 178 20.30 3.30 -0.62
CA GLN A 178 20.97 3.10 0.68
C GLN A 178 22.30 2.34 0.56
N LYS A 179 22.67 1.87 -0.62
CA LYS A 179 23.95 1.18 -0.89
C LYS A 179 25.10 2.15 -1.16
#